data_AF-A0A7V6TZW0-F1
#
_entry.id   AF-A0A7V6TZW0-F1
#
_cell.length_a   1.000
_cell.length_b   1.000
_cell.length_c   1.000
_cell.angle_alpha   90.00
_cell.angle_beta   90.00
_cell.angle_gamma   90.00
#
_symmetry.space_group_name_H-M   'P 1'
#
loop_
_entity.id
_entity.type
_entity.pdbx_description
1 polymer ?
#
loop_
_entity_poly.entity_id
_entity_poly.type
_entity_poly.pdbx_seq_one_letter_code
_entity_poly.pdbx_strand_id
1 'polypeptide(L)' 'MKYPRNLVGYGRNTPDPRWPGGANIAVQFVVNYEEGGECCVLDGDPASECLLSEIVGAQAWQGQRNLNM' A
#
# COMPACT_ATOMS: atom_id res chain seq x y z
N MET A 1 -6.64 -6.35 30.52
CA MET A 1 -6.26 -5.62 29.29
C MET A 1 -7.46 -5.61 28.35
N LYS A 2 -7.70 -4.49 27.65
CA LYS A 2 -8.70 -4.41 26.58
C LYS A 2 -8.03 -4.83 25.27
N TYR A 3 -8.66 -5.71 24.50
CA TYR A 3 -8.11 -6.12 23.20
C TYR A 3 -8.07 -4.92 22.24
N PRO A 4 -6.94 -4.63 21.57
CA PRO A 4 -6.73 -3.33 20.89
C PRO A 4 -7.41 -3.22 19.52
N ARG A 5 -7.95 -4.33 18.98
CA ARG A 5 -8.58 -4.36 17.66
C ARG A 5 -10.09 -4.32 17.78
N ASN A 6 -10.72 -3.49 16.96
CA ASN A 6 -12.14 -3.61 16.69
C ASN A 6 -12.34 -4.72 15.64
N LEU A 7 -12.60 -5.95 16.09
CA LEU A 7 -12.88 -7.08 15.19
C LEU A 7 -14.31 -7.08 14.64
N VAL A 8 -15.20 -6.29 15.23
CA VAL A 8 -16.64 -6.31 14.91
C VAL A 8 -16.97 -5.31 13.80
N GLY A 9 -16.35 -4.13 13.81
CA GLY A 9 -16.69 -3.06 12.87
C GLY A 9 -18.17 -2.68 12.98
N TYR A 10 -18.87 -2.58 11.84
CA TYR A 10 -20.31 -2.35 11.79
C TYR A 10 -21.17 -3.60 12.10
N GLY A 11 -20.58 -4.79 12.18
CA GLY A 11 -21.33 -6.03 12.37
C GLY A 11 -22.35 -6.28 11.25
N ARG A 12 -23.53 -6.82 11.58
CA ARG A 12 -24.59 -7.12 10.60
C ARG A 12 -25.35 -5.89 10.09
N ASN A 13 -25.18 -4.73 10.73
CA ASN A 13 -25.96 -3.52 10.47
C ASN A 13 -25.03 -2.41 9.98
N THR A 14 -24.83 -2.32 8.66
CA THR A 14 -24.06 -1.24 8.03
C THR A 14 -24.92 0.00 7.83
N PRO A 15 -24.36 1.22 7.97
CA PRO A 15 -25.09 2.44 7.67
C PRO A 15 -25.39 2.56 6.17
N ASP A 16 -26.49 3.23 5.83
CA ASP A 16 -26.73 3.71 4.46
C ASP A 16 -25.79 4.90 4.19
N PRO A 17 -24.87 4.80 3.21
CA PRO A 17 -23.91 5.85 2.94
C PRO A 17 -24.51 7.11 2.31
N ARG A 18 -25.76 7.05 1.81
CA ARG A 18 -26.49 8.18 1.21
C ARG A 18 -25.66 8.96 0.19
N TRP A 19 -25.08 8.24 -0.78
CA TRP A 19 -24.25 8.86 -1.81
C TRP A 19 -25.01 9.93 -2.61
N PRO A 20 -24.33 10.99 -3.09
CA PRO A 20 -24.96 12.03 -3.90
C PRO A 20 -25.74 11.46 -5.08
N GLY A 21 -26.93 12.01 -5.33
CA GLY A 21 -27.80 11.57 -6.43
C GLY A 21 -28.41 10.17 -6.24
N GLY A 22 -28.30 9.55 -5.06
CA GLY A 22 -28.80 8.19 -4.84
C GLY A 22 -27.96 7.12 -5.55
N ALA A 23 -26.66 7.39 -5.76
CA ALA A 23 -25.76 6.45 -6.42
C ALA A 23 -25.63 5.13 -5.62
N ASN A 24 -25.60 4.01 -6.33
CA ASN A 24 -25.47 2.68 -5.71
C ASN A 24 -24.03 2.34 -5.28
N ILE A 25 -23.04 3.03 -5.84
CA ILE A 25 -21.62 2.79 -5.59
C ILE A 25 -20.84 4.11 -5.67
N ALA A 26 -19.81 4.24 -4.83
CA ALA A 26 -18.78 5.27 -4.97
C ALA A 26 -17.52 4.60 -5.55
N VAL A 27 -17.05 5.09 -6.70
CA VAL A 27 -15.79 4.66 -7.33
C VAL A 27 -14.72 5.70 -6.99
N GLN A 28 -13.55 5.23 -6.55
CA GLN A 28 -12.46 6.10 -6.11
C GLN A 28 -11.15 5.67 -6.78
N PHE A 29 -10.64 6.51 -7.69
CA PHE A 29 -9.34 6.29 -8.34
C PHE A 29 -8.22 6.86 -7.49
N VAL A 30 -7.28 6.02 -7.06
CA VAL A 30 -6.04 6.44 -6.37
C VAL A 30 -4.89 6.27 -7.34
N VAL A 31 -4.02 7.28 -7.39
CA VAL A 31 -2.72 7.19 -8.06
C VAL A 31 -1.66 7.41 -7.00
N ASN A 32 -0.90 6.36 -6.70
CA ASN A 32 0.32 6.51 -5.93
C ASN A 32 1.43 6.92 -6.89
N TYR A 33 2.28 7.84 -6.44
CA TYR A 33 3.50 8.21 -7.13
C TYR A 33 4.62 8.01 -6.12
N GLU A 34 5.19 6.82 -6.18
CA GLU A 34 6.22 6.32 -5.25
C GLU A 34 7.60 6.30 -5.92
N GLU A 35 7.62 6.44 -7.25
CA GLU A 35 8.82 6.35 -8.08
C GLU A 35 9.83 7.46 -7.75
N GLY A 36 11.04 7.03 -7.39
CA GLY A 36 12.10 7.88 -6.85
C GLY A 36 12.12 7.97 -5.32
N GLY A 37 11.17 7.35 -4.63
CA GLY A 37 11.12 7.22 -3.18
C GLY A 37 11.16 5.77 -2.69
N GLU A 38 11.41 4.82 -3.59
CA GLU A 38 11.63 3.42 -3.27
C GLU A 38 12.93 3.24 -2.46
N CYS A 39 13.09 2.08 -1.81
CA CYS A 39 14.35 1.80 -1.10
C CYS A 39 15.55 1.86 -2.06
N CYS A 40 16.46 2.80 -1.81
CA CYS A 40 17.58 3.06 -2.70
C CYS A 40 18.85 3.43 -1.92
N VAL A 41 19.95 2.75 -2.25
CA VAL A 41 21.26 3.00 -1.63
C VAL A 41 21.79 4.41 -1.90
N LEU A 42 21.31 5.08 -2.96
CA LEU A 42 21.67 6.48 -3.24
C LEU A 42 20.99 7.45 -2.25
N ASP A 43 19.87 7.04 -1.67
CA ASP A 43 19.09 7.81 -0.71
C ASP A 43 19.41 7.42 0.74
N GLY A 44 20.40 6.54 0.94
CA GLY A 44 20.94 6.15 2.25
C GLY A 44 20.32 4.88 2.83
N ASP A 45 19.44 4.20 2.09
CA ASP A 45 18.88 2.92 2.53
C ASP A 45 19.92 1.80 2.52
N PRO A 46 19.81 0.81 3.43
CA PRO A 46 20.79 -0.26 3.54
C PRO A 46 20.79 -1.23 2.35
N ALA A 47 19.74 -1.24 1.51
CA ALA A 47 19.57 -2.18 0.41
C ALA A 47 18.65 -1.63 -0.70
N SER A 48 18.67 -2.27 -1.86
CA SER A 48 17.73 -1.98 -2.95
C SER A 48 16.29 -2.40 -2.63
N GLU A 49 15.31 -1.75 -3.27
CA GLU A 49 13.90 -2.13 -3.29
C GLU A 49 13.69 -3.61 -3.68
N CYS A 50 12.60 -4.20 -3.19
CA CYS A 50 12.19 -5.57 -3.48
C CYS A 50 10.66 -5.76 -3.62
N LEU A 51 9.88 -4.67 -3.60
CA LEU A 51 8.42 -4.71 -3.71
C LEU A 51 7.91 -4.13 -5.03
N LEU A 52 6.69 -4.54 -5.38
CA LEU A 52 5.82 -3.94 -6.42
C LEU A 52 6.49 -3.70 -7.79
N SER A 53 7.40 -4.58 -8.18
CA SER A 53 7.94 -4.64 -9.54
C SER A 53 7.58 -5.95 -10.23
N GLU A 54 7.98 -6.07 -11.49
CA GLU A 54 7.79 -7.29 -12.30
C GLU A 54 8.68 -8.46 -11.81
N ILE A 55 9.61 -8.21 -10.90
CA ILE A 55 10.54 -9.24 -10.40
C ILE A 55 9.87 -10.02 -9.25
N VAL A 56 9.26 -11.14 -9.60
CA VAL A 56 8.62 -12.04 -8.62
C VAL A 56 9.64 -12.54 -7.59
N GLY A 57 9.36 -12.26 -6.31
CA GLY A 57 10.23 -12.70 -5.22
C GLY A 57 11.58 -11.97 -5.19
N ALA A 58 11.64 -10.73 -5.69
CA ALA A 58 12.80 -9.88 -5.55
C ALA A 58 13.31 -9.89 -4.10
N GLN A 59 14.63 -9.96 -3.94
CA GLN A 59 15.28 -9.82 -2.64
C GLN A 59 15.99 -8.48 -2.60
N ALA A 60 15.95 -7.81 -1.45
CA ALA A 60 16.70 -6.58 -1.24
C ALA A 60 18.21 -6.87 -1.22
N TRP A 61 18.97 -6.24 -2.12
CA TRP A 61 20.42 -6.44 -2.21
C TRP A 61 21.14 -5.46 -1.27
N GLN A 62 21.79 -5.98 -0.23
CA GLN A 62 22.47 -5.16 0.77
C GLN A 62 23.63 -4.38 0.17
N GLY A 63 23.65 -3.06 0.41
CA GLY A 63 24.71 -2.15 -0.05
C GLY A 63 24.87 -2.05 -1.57
N GLN A 64 23.89 -2.54 -2.35
CA GLN A 64 23.94 -2.60 -3.81
C GLN A 64 22.69 -2.00 -4.42
N ARG A 65 22.86 -1.38 -5.60
CA ARG A 65 21.73 -0.96 -6.44
C ARG A 65 21.31 -2.13 -7.33
N ASN A 66 20.00 -2.43 -7.35
CA ASN A 66 19.43 -3.33 -8.34
C ASN A 66 19.00 -2.49 -9.56
N LEU A 67 19.73 -2.60 -10.67
CA LEU A 67 19.47 -1.82 -11.88
C LEU A 67 18.28 -2.33 -12.71
N ASN A 68 17.78 -3.53 -12.39
CA ASN A 68 16.54 -4.05 -12.97
C ASN A 68 15.31 -3.63 -12.17
N MET A 69 15.54 -2.87 -11.09
CA MET A 69 14.52 -2.17 -10.33
C MET A 69 14.46 -0.71 -10.78
#